data_AF-A0AAD9IRQ5-F1
#
_entry.id   AF-A0AAD9IRQ5-F1
#
_cell.length_a   1.000
_cell.length_b   1.000
_cell.length_c   1.000
_cell.angle_alpha   90.00
_cell.angle_beta   90.00
_cell.angle_gamma   90.00
#
_symmetry.space_group_name_H-M   'P 1'
#
loop_
_entity.id
_entity.type
_entity.pdbx_description
1 polymer ?
#
loop_
_entity_poly.entity_id
_entity_poly.type
_entity_poly.pdbx_seq_one_letter_code
_entity_poly.pdbx_strand_id
1 'polypeptide(L)'
;MILLNKTSDSIEIGWQHINGISVNLRRFYGYLIQYSIDLDDANYRAVGIVSYDSVPYWKIENLQINTIYYINVIPYRKVGDLRETGKAYAILKVKTDCSGKKIVDLC
;
A
#
# COMPACT_ATOMS: atom_id res chain seq x y z
N MET A 1 0.49 6.67 -7.69
CA MET A 1 -0.03 5.31 -7.41
C MET A 1 -1.13 5.02 -8.41
N ILE A 2 -1.23 3.77 -8.83
CA ILE A 2 -2.16 3.30 -9.86
C ILE A 2 -2.88 2.07 -9.29
N LEU A 3 -4.20 2.01 -9.48
CA LEU A 3 -4.99 0.81 -9.25
C LEU A 3 -4.76 -0.13 -10.44
N LEU A 4 -4.21 -1.31 -10.19
CA LEU A 4 -3.88 -2.26 -11.26
C LEU A 4 -5.05 -3.21 -11.55
N ASN A 5 -5.64 -3.75 -10.49
CA ASN A 5 -6.74 -4.69 -10.59
C ASN A 5 -7.59 -4.68 -9.30
N LYS A 6 -8.83 -5.15 -9.39
CA LYS A 6 -9.69 -5.39 -8.23
C LYS A 6 -10.62 -6.57 -8.48
N THR A 7 -10.77 -7.43 -7.48
CA THR A 7 -11.78 -8.49 -7.44
C THR A 7 -12.89 -8.12 -6.44
N SER A 8 -13.76 -9.06 -6.12
CA SER A 8 -14.77 -8.89 -5.07
C SER A 8 -14.17 -8.80 -3.67
N ASP A 9 -12.92 -9.25 -3.47
CA ASP A 9 -12.30 -9.48 -2.16
C ASP A 9 -10.80 -9.12 -2.12
N SER A 10 -10.27 -8.58 -3.21
CA SER A 10 -8.87 -8.15 -3.27
C SER A 10 -8.68 -6.91 -4.13
N ILE A 11 -7.65 -6.15 -3.80
CA ILE A 11 -7.24 -4.95 -4.54
C ILE A 11 -5.74 -5.04 -4.80
N GLU A 12 -5.35 -4.83 -6.05
CA GLU A 12 -3.96 -4.76 -6.48
C GLU A 12 -3.56 -3.32 -6.79
N ILE A 13 -2.48 -2.87 -6.16
CA ILE A 13 -1.95 -1.52 -6.33
C ILE A 13 -0.51 -1.58 -6.85
N GLY A 14 -0.19 -0.62 -7.69
CA GLY A 14 1.17 -0.35 -8.14
C GLY A 14 1.56 1.09 -7.84
N TRP A 15 2.83 1.33 -7.58
CA TRP A 15 3.37 2.67 -7.42
C TRP A 15 4.70 2.84 -8.15
N GLN A 16 5.14 4.08 -8.26
CA GLN A 16 6.48 4.40 -8.75
C GLN A 16 7.38 4.63 -7.54
N HIS A 17 8.65 4.26 -7.67
CA HIS A 17 9.61 4.57 -6.63
C HIS A 17 9.73 6.08 -6.42
N ILE A 18 10.04 6.47 -5.18
CA ILE A 18 10.35 7.86 -4.87
C ILE A 18 11.72 8.19 -5.48
N ASN A 19 11.77 9.30 -6.22
CA ASN A 19 12.96 9.77 -6.89
C ASN A 19 13.82 10.63 -5.95
N GLY A 20 15.09 10.86 -6.33
CA GLY A 20 15.99 11.74 -5.58
C GLY A 20 16.68 11.09 -4.37
N ILE A 21 16.55 9.77 -4.19
CA ILE A 21 17.31 9.02 -3.18
C ILE A 21 18.58 8.45 -3.79
N SER A 22 19.72 8.85 -3.25
CA SER A 22 21.04 8.29 -3.59
C SER A 22 21.05 6.78 -3.37
N VAL A 23 21.66 6.03 -4.29
CA VAL A 23 21.67 4.55 -4.29
C VAL A 23 22.10 3.98 -2.93
N ASN A 24 23.15 4.54 -2.32
CA ASN A 24 23.69 4.08 -1.03
C ASN A 24 22.74 4.31 0.16
N LEU A 25 21.72 5.14 0.00
CA LEU A 25 20.73 5.45 1.03
C LEU A 25 19.44 4.63 0.89
N ARG A 26 19.15 4.05 -0.29
CA ARG A 26 17.90 3.31 -0.59
C ARG A 26 17.60 2.19 0.40
N ARG A 27 18.64 1.51 0.91
CA ARG A 27 18.53 0.46 1.94
C ARG A 27 17.83 0.92 3.23
N PHE A 28 17.87 2.22 3.51
CA PHE A 28 17.21 2.84 4.66
C PHE A 28 15.80 3.34 4.34
N TYR A 29 15.23 2.99 3.19
CA TYR A 29 13.88 3.38 2.81
C TYR A 29 13.00 2.17 2.55
N GLY A 30 11.71 2.40 2.64
CA GLY A 30 10.68 1.43 2.33
C GLY A 30 9.32 2.08 2.17
N TYR A 31 8.32 1.22 2.03
CA TYR A 31 6.92 1.61 1.92
C TYR A 31 6.11 0.81 2.93
N LEU A 32 5.25 1.53 3.66
CA LEU A 32 4.22 0.96 4.52
C LEU A 32 2.89 1.05 3.76
N ILE A 33 2.24 -0.09 3.55
CA ILE A 33 0.95 -0.20 2.88
C ILE A 33 -0.13 -0.33 3.95
N GLN A 34 -1.15 0.50 3.86
CA GLN A 34 -2.28 0.49 4.78
C GLN A 34 -3.60 0.69 4.05
N TYR A 35 -4.70 0.21 4.62
CA TYR A 35 -6.04 0.55 4.16
C TYR A 35 -6.96 0.96 5.31
N SER A 36 -8.01 1.70 4.99
CA SER A 36 -9.15 1.99 5.88
C SER A 36 -10.46 1.83 5.10
N ILE A 37 -11.54 1.47 5.78
CA ILE A 37 -12.91 1.53 5.25
C ILE A 37 -13.63 2.82 5.67
N ASP A 38 -13.09 3.50 6.68
CA ASP A 38 -13.57 4.77 7.18
C ASP A 38 -12.78 5.92 6.56
N LEU A 39 -13.43 7.07 6.39
CA LEU A 39 -12.79 8.31 5.97
C LEU A 39 -11.83 8.89 7.03
N ASP A 40 -11.95 8.42 8.28
CA ASP A 40 -11.10 8.89 9.36
C ASP A 40 -9.67 8.36 9.22
N ASP A 41 -8.72 9.29 9.11
CA ASP A 41 -7.28 9.02 8.96
C ASP A 41 -6.67 8.27 10.19
N ALA A 42 -7.46 8.01 11.24
CA ALA A 42 -7.06 7.27 12.43
C ALA A 42 -7.20 5.74 12.32
N ASN A 43 -8.02 5.21 11.40
CA ASN A 43 -8.40 3.79 11.37
C ASN A 43 -7.66 2.95 10.32
N TYR A 44 -6.47 3.37 9.90
CA TYR A 44 -5.69 2.65 8.90
C TYR A 44 -5.05 1.38 9.48
N ARG A 45 -5.32 0.24 8.83
CA ARG A 45 -4.73 -1.06 9.13
C ARG A 45 -3.50 -1.28 8.26
N ALA A 46 -2.36 -1.56 8.87
CA ALA A 46 -1.16 -1.96 8.15
C ALA A 46 -1.31 -3.37 7.57
N VAL A 47 -1.01 -3.52 6.29
CA VAL A 47 -1.09 -4.81 5.57
C VAL A 47 0.24 -5.29 5.04
N GLY A 48 1.22 -4.40 4.93
CA GLY A 48 2.52 -4.76 4.39
C GLY A 48 3.57 -3.69 4.63
N ILE A 49 4.81 -4.15 4.75
CA ILE A 49 5.99 -3.30 4.77
C ILE A 49 6.96 -3.88 3.75
N VAL A 50 7.40 -3.06 2.80
CA VAL A 50 8.36 -3.48 1.76
C VAL A 50 9.57 -2.55 1.73
N SER A 51 10.71 -3.10 1.34
CA SER A 51 11.94 -2.32 1.16
C SER A 51 11.85 -1.45 -0.09
N TYR A 52 12.63 -0.38 -0.16
CA TYR A 52 12.65 0.50 -1.34
C TYR A 52 12.97 -0.27 -2.63
N ASP A 53 13.92 -1.20 -2.60
CA ASP A 53 14.35 -1.95 -3.79
C ASP A 53 13.40 -3.12 -4.17
N SER A 54 12.33 -3.34 -3.40
CA SER A 54 11.30 -4.33 -3.74
C SER A 54 10.43 -3.83 -4.91
N VAL A 55 9.84 -4.75 -5.67
CA VAL A 55 8.87 -4.39 -6.72
C VAL A 55 7.76 -3.51 -6.10
N PRO A 56 7.44 -2.35 -6.69
CA PRO A 56 6.50 -1.39 -6.10
C PRO A 56 5.05 -1.80 -6.37
N TYR A 57 4.69 -2.94 -5.80
CA TYR A 57 3.42 -3.64 -5.99
C TYR A 57 2.95 -4.23 -4.67
N TRP A 58 1.64 -4.26 -4.47
CA TRP A 58 1.03 -5.00 -3.37
C TRP A 58 -0.38 -5.48 -3.74
N LYS A 59 -0.73 -6.69 -3.29
CA LYS A 59 -2.09 -7.22 -3.33
C LYS A 59 -2.65 -7.27 -1.91
N ILE A 60 -3.76 -6.58 -1.68
CA ILE A 60 -4.51 -6.62 -0.42
C ILE A 60 -5.62 -7.64 -0.60
N GLU A 61 -5.63 -8.69 0.20
CA GLU A 61 -6.59 -9.80 0.12
C GLU A 61 -7.53 -9.84 1.34
N ASN A 62 -8.56 -10.69 1.27
CA ASN A 62 -9.56 -10.88 2.32
C ASN A 62 -10.33 -9.60 2.68
N LEU A 63 -10.63 -8.79 1.66
CA LEU A 63 -11.42 -7.57 1.80
C LEU A 63 -12.92 -7.86 1.77
N GLN A 64 -13.68 -6.98 2.40
CA GLN A 64 -15.14 -7.03 2.41
C GLN A 64 -15.69 -6.69 1.03
N ILE A 65 -16.60 -7.54 0.56
CA ILE A 65 -17.25 -7.39 -0.75
C ILE A 65 -18.04 -6.09 -0.79
N ASN A 66 -17.98 -5.39 -1.92
CA ASN A 66 -18.72 -4.16 -2.18
C ASN A 66 -18.46 -3.03 -1.14
N THR A 67 -17.27 -3.04 -0.54
CA THR A 67 -16.85 -2.02 0.43
C THR A 67 -15.87 -1.05 -0.20
N ILE A 68 -15.99 0.23 0.17
CA ILE A 68 -15.07 1.29 -0.26
C ILE A 68 -13.85 1.28 0.65
N TYR A 69 -12.68 1.30 0.03
CA TYR A 69 -11.38 1.31 0.67
C TYR A 69 -10.61 2.58 0.31
N TYR A 70 -9.97 3.14 1.33
CA TYR A 70 -8.95 4.18 1.23
C TYR A 70 -7.61 3.51 1.48
N ILE A 71 -6.74 3.51 0.49
CA ILE A 71 -5.44 2.83 0.55
C ILE A 71 -4.34 3.87 0.52
N ASN A 72 -3.40 3.73 1.46
CA ASN A 72 -2.23 4.56 1.59
C ASN A 72 -0.97 3.73 1.35
N VAL A 73 -0.06 4.26 0.54
CA VAL A 73 1.34 3.83 0.48
C VAL A 73 2.17 4.97 1.06
N ILE A 74 2.72 4.72 2.24
CA ILE A 74 3.48 5.69 3.03
C ILE A 74 4.96 5.39 2.86
N PRO A 75 5.72 6.23 2.13
CA PRO A 75 7.16 6.09 2.08
C PRO A 75 7.75 6.48 3.43
N TYR A 76 8.62 5.62 3.96
CA TYR A 76 9.23 5.81 5.27
C TYR A 76 10.73 5.58 5.22
N ARG A 77 11.44 6.18 6.17
CA ARG A 77 12.86 5.91 6.41
C ARG A 77 12.98 4.92 7.57
N LYS A 78 13.70 3.82 7.36
CA LYS A 78 14.15 2.88 8.38
C LYS A 78 15.29 3.55 9.16
N VAL A 79 15.04 4.04 10.38
CA VAL A 79 16.09 4.63 11.23
C VAL A 79 16.29 3.71 12.43
N GLY A 80 17.31 2.84 12.42
CA GLY A 80 17.85 2.12 13.59
C GLY A 80 16.93 1.18 14.40
N ASP A 81 15.62 1.35 14.32
CA ASP A 81 14.54 0.70 15.05
C ASP A 81 13.29 0.73 14.13
N LEU A 82 12.51 -0.34 14.14
CA LEU A 82 11.30 -0.49 13.29
C LEU A 82 10.19 0.50 13.69
N ARG A 83 10.35 1.21 14.81
CA ARG A 83 9.36 2.12 15.42
C ARG A 83 9.61 3.60 15.11
N GLU A 84 10.76 3.97 14.56
CA GLU A 84 11.06 5.34 14.16
C GLU A 84 10.77 5.55 12.67
N THR A 85 9.50 5.79 12.34
CA THR A 85 9.09 6.09 10.96
C THR A 85 8.86 7.58 10.79
N GLY A 86 9.88 8.30 10.30
CA GLY A 86 9.70 9.65 9.79
C GLY A 86 9.07 9.63 8.39
N LYS A 87 7.98 10.40 8.18
CA LYS A 87 7.40 10.62 6.85
C LYS A 87 8.37 11.46 6.02
N ALA A 88 9.18 10.81 5.20
CA ALA A 88 10.17 11.49 4.37
C ALA A 88 9.57 12.10 3.09
N TYR A 89 8.45 11.55 2.61
CA TYR A 89 7.85 11.92 1.33
C TYR A 89 6.31 11.95 1.40
N ALA A 90 5.69 12.48 0.34
CA ALA A 90 4.24 12.50 0.20
C ALA A 90 3.64 11.08 0.25
N ILE A 91 2.51 10.94 0.94
CA ILE A 91 1.74 9.69 0.99
C ILE A 91 1.00 9.56 -0.34
N LEU A 92 1.08 8.39 -0.96
CA LEU A 92 0.26 8.08 -2.11
C LEU A 92 -1.08 7.54 -1.60
N LYS A 93 -2.19 8.15 -2.01
CA LYS A 93 -3.55 7.75 -1.64
C LYS A 93 -4.35 7.29 -2.87
N VAL A 94 -5.15 6.23 -2.73
CA VAL A 94 -6.15 5.82 -3.74
C VAL A 94 -7.44 5.44 -3.02
N LYS A 95 -8.56 5.87 -3.59
CA LYS A 95 -9.90 5.46 -3.19
C LYS A 95 -10.43 4.49 -4.23
N THR A 96 -10.84 3.32 -3.81
CA THR A 96 -11.43 2.31 -4.69
C THR A 96 -12.40 1.44 -3.91
N ASP A 97 -13.12 0.56 -4.58
CA ASP A 97 -14.12 -0.32 -4.00
C ASP A 97 -13.91 -1.77 -4.46
N CYS A 98 -14.27 -2.75 -3.62
CA CYS A 98 -14.21 -4.18 -3.96
C CYS A 98 -15.47 -4.64 -4.73
N SER A 99 -15.77 -3.99 -5.85
CA SER A 99 -16.89 -4.32 -6.74
C SER A 99 -16.50 -5.18 -7.96
N GLY A 100 -15.28 -5.74 -7.98
CA GLY A 100 -14.84 -6.59 -9.08
C GLY A 100 -15.60 -7.92 -9.14
N LYS A 101 -15.61 -8.58 -10.31
CA LYS A 101 -16.11 -9.96 -10.41
C LYS A 101 -15.29 -10.86 -9.48
N LYS A 102 -15.97 -11.71 -8.70
CA LYS A 102 -15.31 -12.79 -7.95
C LYS A 102 -14.68 -13.75 -8.96
N ILE A 103 -13.36 -13.84 -9.00
CA ILE A 103 -12.68 -14.90 -9.73
C ILE A 103 -12.78 -16.11 -8.81
N VAL A 104 -13.82 -16.91 -9.01
CA VAL A 104 -13.90 -18.25 -8.40
C VAL A 104 -12.98 -19.10 -9.26
N ASP A 105 -11.79 -19.39 -8.78
CA ASP A 105 -10.94 -20.41 -9.39
C ASP A 105 -11.68 -21.74 -9.16
N LEU A 106 -12.35 -22.23 -10.22
CA LEU A 106 -12.98 -23.54 -10.22
C LEU A 106 -11.86 -24.56 -10.39
N CYS A 107 -11.27 -24.98 -9.27
CA CYS A 107 -10.59 -26.28 -9.19
C CYS A 107 -11.62 -27.42 -9.25
#